data_AF-A0A1Z4R4I7-F1
#
_entry.id   AF-A0A1Z4R4I7-F1
#
_cell.length_a   1.000
_cell.length_b   1.000
_cell.length_c   1.000
_cell.angle_alpha   90.00
_cell.angle_beta   90.00
_cell.angle_gamma   90.00
#
_symmetry.space_group_name_H-M   'P 1'
#
loop_
_entity.id
_entity.type
_entity.pdbx_description
1 polymer ?
#
loop_
_entity_poly.entity_id
_entity_poly.type
_entity_poly.pdbx_seq_one_letter_code
_entity_poly.pdbx_strand_id
1 'polypeptide(L)'
;MSLKSFQFQLANLRPWLTLFVVVWLLGSLGLGWLVNSLLILVGLIFLVPIIGFFGFRWWLQQNLVTDKCPACGFELPGFKNRELQCPNCGEVLLVQDGHFHRVAPEGTIDVKAVEIPTNVLEE
;
A
#
# COMPACT_ATOMS: atom_id res chain seq x y z
N MET A 1 54.19 18.38 50.89
CA MET A 1 53.63 19.17 49.76
C MET A 1 52.20 18.71 49.51
N SER A 2 51.34 19.57 48.97
CA SER A 2 50.10 19.18 48.27
C SER A 2 48.82 18.89 49.11
N LEU A 3 48.25 19.93 49.74
CA LEU A 3 46.80 20.00 50.01
C LEU A 3 46.13 21.22 49.34
N LYS A 4 46.89 22.30 49.11
CA LYS A 4 46.42 23.51 48.40
C LYS A 4 46.14 23.30 46.91
N SER A 5 46.88 22.40 46.25
CA SER A 5 46.70 22.04 44.83
C SER A 5 45.36 21.32 44.60
N PHE A 6 44.96 20.44 45.52
CA PHE A 6 43.73 19.66 45.40
C PHE A 6 42.47 20.54 45.55
N GLN A 7 42.52 21.56 46.42
CA GLN A 7 41.42 22.52 46.55
C GLN A 7 41.25 23.41 45.31
N PHE A 8 42.35 23.83 44.68
CA PHE A 8 42.31 24.60 43.44
C PHE A 8 41.77 23.78 42.26
N GLN A 9 42.16 22.50 42.16
CA GLN A 9 41.64 21.60 41.14
C GLN A 9 40.14 21.32 41.32
N LEU A 10 39.67 21.13 42.57
CA LEU A 10 38.24 20.91 42.83
C LEU A 10 37.40 22.16 42.56
N ALA A 11 37.92 23.36 42.84
CA ALA A 11 37.21 24.62 42.57
C ALA A 11 37.00 24.87 41.07
N ASN A 12 37.96 24.49 40.21
CA ASN A 12 37.84 24.61 38.75
C ASN A 12 37.07 23.45 38.11
N LEU A 13 37.05 22.26 38.72
CA LEU A 13 36.30 21.10 38.23
C LEU A 13 34.80 21.18 38.59
N ARG A 14 34.45 21.80 39.71
CA ARG A 14 33.07 21.87 40.22
C ARG A 14 32.05 22.48 39.22
N PRO A 15 32.32 23.59 38.50
CA PRO A 15 31.39 24.14 37.52
C PRO A 15 31.17 23.23 36.31
N TRP A 16 32.24 22.56 35.87
CA TRP A 16 32.21 21.63 34.74
C TRP A 16 31.41 20.38 35.13
N LEU A 17 31.66 19.85 36.33
CA LEU A 17 30.95 18.69 36.85
C LEU A 17 29.46 18.99 37.07
N THR A 18 29.11 20.18 37.56
CA THR A 18 27.71 20.61 37.63
C THR A 18 27.07 20.76 36.25
N LEU A 19 27.79 21.28 35.25
CA LEU A 19 27.27 21.36 33.88
C LEU A 19 26.99 19.97 33.31
N PHE A 20 27.93 19.03 33.46
CA PHE A 20 27.72 17.65 33.04
C PHE A 20 26.53 17.01 33.73
N VAL A 21 26.40 17.19 35.05
CA VAL A 21 25.27 16.65 35.82
C VAL A 21 23.95 17.29 35.40
N VAL A 22 23.91 18.60 35.14
CA VAL A 22 22.71 19.30 34.69
C VAL A 22 22.32 18.88 33.27
N VAL A 23 23.27 18.81 32.34
CA VAL A 23 23.03 18.30 30.97
C VAL A 23 22.57 16.84 31.01
N TRP A 24 23.18 16.03 31.88
CA TRP A 24 22.78 14.64 32.08
C TRP A 24 21.37 14.52 32.68
N LEU A 25 21.03 15.33 33.68
CA LEU A 25 19.69 15.38 34.28
C LEU A 25 18.65 15.82 33.27
N LEU A 26 18.89 16.93 32.55
CA LEU A 26 18.00 17.44 31.51
C LEU A 26 17.86 16.43 30.35
N GLY A 27 18.94 15.75 29.99
CA GLY A 27 18.93 14.64 29.04
C GLY A 27 18.08 13.46 29.51
N SER A 28 18.26 13.04 30.76
CA SER A 28 17.52 11.91 31.33
C SER A 28 16.02 12.21 31.52
N LEU A 29 15.66 13.46 31.79
CA LEU A 29 14.28 13.87 32.09
C LEU A 29 13.47 14.24 30.84
N GLY A 30 14.10 14.60 29.72
CA GLY A 30 13.38 15.09 28.52
C GLY A 30 13.84 14.54 27.17
N LEU A 31 15.12 14.13 27.01
CA LEU A 31 15.58 13.57 25.74
C LEU A 31 15.09 12.15 25.49
N GLY A 32 14.73 11.39 26.53
CA GLY A 32 14.23 10.02 26.36
C GLY A 32 13.01 9.94 25.45
N TRP A 33 12.04 10.85 25.65
CA TRP A 33 10.83 10.90 24.80
C TRP A 33 11.15 11.39 23.38
N LEU A 34 12.00 12.40 23.24
CA LEU A 34 12.36 12.98 21.95
C LEU A 34 13.14 11.98 21.08
N VAL A 35 14.13 11.32 21.67
CA VAL A 35 14.94 10.29 21.01
C VAL A 35 14.08 9.09 20.64
N ASN A 36 13.20 8.64 21.54
CA ASN A 36 12.31 7.52 21.24
C ASN A 36 11.33 7.85 20.10
N SER A 37 10.75 9.05 20.10
CA SER A 37 9.89 9.51 19.00
C SER A 37 10.65 9.61 17.68
N LEU A 38 11.88 10.14 17.70
CA LEU A 38 12.74 10.21 16.52
C LEU A 38 13.09 8.81 15.99
N LEU A 39 13.41 7.87 16.88
CA LEU A 39 13.68 6.48 16.50
C LEU A 39 12.45 5.80 15.89
N ILE A 40 11.25 6.03 16.44
CA ILE A 40 10.00 5.51 15.87
C ILE A 40 9.74 6.13 14.49
N LEU A 41 9.93 7.44 14.33
CA LEU A 41 9.73 8.12 13.05
C LEU A 41 10.71 7.60 11.99
N VAL A 42 11.99 7.47 12.33
CA VAL A 42 13.01 6.91 11.44
C VAL A 42 12.66 5.48 11.09
N GLY A 43 12.30 4.65 12.07
CA GLY A 43 11.83 3.28 11.84
C GLY A 43 10.65 3.24 10.87
N LEU A 44 9.63 4.08 11.09
CA LEU A 44 8.45 4.19 10.24
C LEU A 44 8.82 4.61 8.81
N ILE A 45 9.74 5.56 8.63
CA ILE A 45 10.22 5.99 7.31
C ILE A 45 10.83 4.83 6.52
N PHE A 46 11.49 3.88 7.19
CA PHE A 46 12.00 2.68 6.53
C PHE A 46 10.94 1.59 6.37
N LEU A 47 10.03 1.45 7.33
CA LEU A 47 9.03 0.37 7.35
C LEU A 47 7.86 0.63 6.38
N VAL A 48 7.41 1.89 6.28
CA VAL A 48 6.32 2.32 5.39
C VAL A 48 6.58 1.99 3.92
N PRO A 49 7.73 2.32 3.30
CA PRO A 49 7.94 1.98 1.89
C PRO A 49 7.97 0.46 1.67
N ILE A 50 8.45 -0.31 2.64
CA ILE A 50 8.46 -1.79 2.56
C ILE A 50 7.02 -2.31 2.55
N ILE A 51 6.22 -1.96 3.56
CA ILE A 51 4.81 -2.38 3.62
C ILE A 51 4.03 -1.84 2.43
N GLY A 52 4.25 -0.59 2.06
CA GLY A 52 3.60 0.06 0.92
C GLY A 52 3.88 -0.70 -0.37
N PHE A 53 5.12 -1.10 -0.61
CA PHE A 53 5.49 -1.88 -1.79
C PHE A 53 4.80 -3.25 -1.82
N PHE A 54 4.87 -4.01 -0.73
CA PHE A 54 4.25 -5.35 -0.66
C PHE A 54 2.72 -5.29 -0.69
N GLY A 55 2.13 -4.34 0.03
CA GLY A 55 0.68 -4.11 0.07
C GLY A 55 0.15 -3.66 -1.29
N PHE A 56 0.83 -2.72 -1.96
CA PHE A 56 0.45 -2.29 -3.30
C PHE A 56 0.58 -3.43 -4.31
N ARG A 57 1.66 -4.20 -4.24
CA ARG A 57 1.88 -5.35 -5.12
C ARG A 57 0.83 -6.44 -4.91
N TRP A 58 0.46 -6.75 -3.67
CA TRP A 58 -0.61 -7.70 -3.34
C TRP A 58 -1.97 -7.19 -3.81
N TRP A 59 -2.27 -5.90 -3.59
CA TRP A 59 -3.49 -5.27 -4.05
C TRP A 59 -3.64 -5.32 -5.58
N LEU A 60 -2.57 -5.02 -6.33
CA LEU A 60 -2.58 -5.14 -7.80
C LEU A 60 -2.91 -6.56 -8.24
N GLN A 61 -2.32 -7.59 -7.64
CA GLN A 61 -2.59 -8.98 -8.00
C GLN A 61 -4.03 -9.41 -7.72
N GLN A 62 -4.65 -8.87 -6.67
CA GLN A 62 -6.04 -9.17 -6.32
C GLN A 62 -7.05 -8.38 -7.16
N ASN A 63 -6.67 -7.19 -7.63
CA ASN A 63 -7.56 -6.28 -8.35
C ASN A 63 -7.39 -6.30 -9.88
N LEU A 64 -6.28 -6.84 -10.39
CA LEU A 64 -6.12 -7.16 -11.80
C LEU A 64 -6.76 -8.51 -12.12
N VAL A 65 -7.64 -8.50 -13.11
CA VAL A 65 -8.27 -9.67 -13.70
C VAL A 65 -7.75 -9.78 -15.12
N THR A 66 -7.32 -10.97 -15.54
CA THR A 66 -6.95 -11.24 -16.93
C THR A 66 -8.00 -12.17 -17.50
N ASP A 67 -8.72 -11.69 -18.51
CA ASP A 67 -9.78 -12.44 -19.17
C ASP A 67 -9.83 -12.06 -20.67
N LYS A 68 -10.65 -12.74 -21.46
CA LYS A 68 -10.80 -12.51 -22.90
C LYS A 68 -11.91 -11.52 -23.20
N CYS A 69 -11.68 -10.65 -24.17
CA CYS A 69 -12.75 -9.81 -24.71
C CYS A 69 -13.84 -10.69 -25.35
N PRO A 70 -15.12 -10.59 -24.95
CA PRO A 70 -16.20 -11.40 -25.51
C PRO A 70 -16.56 -11.05 -26.96
N ALA A 71 -16.07 -9.91 -27.48
CA ALA A 71 -16.29 -9.49 -28.86
C ALA A 71 -15.22 -10.01 -29.83
N CYS A 72 -13.94 -9.94 -29.45
CA CYS A 72 -12.83 -10.28 -30.35
C CYS A 72 -11.92 -11.42 -29.86
N GLY A 73 -12.11 -11.93 -28.64
CA GLY A 73 -11.32 -13.01 -28.06
C GLY A 73 -9.91 -12.62 -27.58
N PHE A 74 -9.54 -11.33 -27.64
CA PHE A 74 -8.23 -10.85 -27.20
C PHE A 74 -8.10 -10.89 -25.67
N GLU A 75 -7.00 -11.46 -25.14
CA GLU A 75 -6.69 -11.48 -23.71
C GLU A 75 -6.12 -10.14 -23.26
N LEU A 76 -6.75 -9.52 -22.25
CA LEU A 76 -6.28 -8.24 -21.73
C LEU A 76 -6.44 -8.17 -20.20
N PRO A 77 -5.52 -7.47 -19.51
CA PRO A 77 -5.67 -7.18 -18.10
C PRO A 77 -6.67 -6.03 -17.89
N GLY A 78 -7.64 -6.25 -17.01
CA GLY A 78 -8.63 -5.27 -16.58
C GLY A 78 -8.64 -5.11 -15.06
N PHE A 79 -8.90 -3.91 -14.58
CA PHE A 79 -9.14 -3.68 -13.15
C PHE A 79 -10.59 -4.04 -12.81
N LYS A 80 -10.81 -4.74 -11.69
CA LYS A 80 -12.16 -5.04 -11.19
C LYS A 80 -12.99 -3.76 -11.04
N ASN A 81 -14.27 -3.85 -11.39
CA ASN A 81 -15.28 -2.78 -11.27
C ASN A 81 -14.88 -1.48 -12.01
N ARG A 82 -14.17 -1.60 -13.13
CA ARG A 82 -13.87 -0.47 -14.03
C ARG A 82 -14.36 -0.79 -15.43
N GLU A 83 -14.84 0.25 -16.09
CA GLU A 83 -15.08 0.24 -17.53
C GLU A 83 -13.74 0.42 -18.25
N LEU A 84 -13.52 -0.35 -19.31
CA LEU A 84 -12.37 -0.22 -20.17
C LEU A 84 -12.74 -0.43 -21.62
N GLN A 85 -12.02 0.26 -22.50
CA GLN A 85 -12.15 0.09 -23.94
C GLN A 85 -11.13 -0.94 -24.42
N CYS A 86 -11.59 -1.94 -25.15
CA CYS A 86 -10.69 -2.95 -25.71
C CYS A 86 -9.76 -2.29 -26.76
N PRO A 87 -8.43 -2.42 -26.63
CA PRO A 87 -7.48 -1.82 -27.59
C PRO A 87 -7.52 -2.48 -28.98
N ASN A 88 -8.10 -3.68 -29.09
CA ASN A 88 -8.17 -4.44 -30.35
C ASN A 88 -9.45 -4.15 -31.15
N CYS A 89 -10.61 -4.10 -30.50
CA CYS A 89 -11.91 -3.93 -31.17
C CYS A 89 -12.65 -2.62 -30.84
N GLY A 90 -12.16 -1.83 -29.89
CA GLY A 90 -12.79 -0.56 -29.49
C GLY A 90 -14.07 -0.70 -28.66
N GLU A 91 -14.45 -1.92 -28.28
CA GLU A 91 -15.67 -2.20 -27.50
C GLU A 91 -15.52 -1.74 -26.04
N VAL A 92 -16.56 -1.15 -25.47
CA VAL A 92 -16.61 -0.79 -24.04
C VAL A 92 -17.03 -2.02 -23.24
N LEU A 93 -16.17 -2.44 -22.31
CA LEU A 93 -16.37 -3.61 -21.47
C LEU A 93 -16.44 -3.20 -20.00
N LEU A 94 -17.34 -3.83 -19.25
CA LEU A 94 -17.42 -3.72 -17.80
C LEU A 94 -16.78 -4.96 -17.16
N VAL A 95 -15.83 -4.77 -16.25
CA VAL A 95 -15.24 -5.86 -15.48
C VAL A 95 -16.08 -6.10 -14.23
N GLN A 96 -16.89 -7.14 -14.23
CA GLN A 96 -17.74 -7.53 -13.11
C GLN A 96 -17.48 -8.99 -12.73
N ASP A 97 -17.39 -9.28 -11.44
CA ASP A 97 -17.16 -10.64 -10.90
C ASP A 97 -15.95 -11.41 -11.48
N GLY A 98 -14.94 -10.69 -11.97
CA GLY A 98 -13.75 -11.32 -12.55
C GLY A 98 -13.89 -11.70 -14.03
N HIS A 99 -14.95 -11.25 -14.70
CA HIS A 99 -15.18 -11.47 -16.11
C HIS A 99 -15.49 -10.19 -16.88
N PHE A 100 -15.20 -10.20 -18.18
CA PHE A 100 -15.56 -9.11 -19.09
C PHE A 100 -17.00 -9.25 -19.58
N HIS A 101 -17.84 -8.28 -19.25
CA HIS A 101 -19.21 -8.17 -19.76
C HIS A 101 -19.32 -6.98 -20.72
N ARG A 102 -20.23 -7.08 -21.70
CA ARG A 102 -20.57 -5.94 -22.55
C ARG A 102 -21.39 -4.93 -21.75
N VAL A 103 -21.18 -3.65 -21.99
CA VAL A 103 -22.05 -2.60 -21.44
C VAL A 103 -23.35 -2.59 -22.24
N ALA A 104 -24.37 -3.31 -21.77
CA ALA A 104 -25.70 -3.21 -22.34
C ALA A 104 -26.36 -1.90 -21.87
N PRO A 105 -26.91 -1.07 -22.79
CA PRO A 105 -27.74 0.05 -22.41
C PRO A 105 -28.95 -0.42 -21.58
N GLU A 106 -29.32 0.35 -20.55
CA GLU A 106 -30.53 0.15 -19.75
C GLU A 106 -31.74 -0.14 -20.67
N GLY A 107 -32.27 -1.36 -20.61
CA GLY A 107 -33.44 -1.78 -21.41
C GLY A 107 -33.19 -2.83 -22.52
N THR A 108 -31.97 -3.37 -22.67
CA THR A 108 -31.68 -4.47 -23.61
C THR A 108 -31.45 -5.79 -22.87
N ILE A 109 -32.20 -6.84 -23.22
CA ILE A 109 -32.00 -8.19 -22.65
C ILE A 109 -31.13 -9.00 -23.62
N ASP A 110 -30.01 -9.53 -23.12
CA ASP A 110 -29.18 -10.50 -23.86
C ASP A 110 -29.96 -11.81 -24.04
N VAL A 111 -30.47 -12.06 -25.24
CA VAL A 111 -31.18 -13.31 -25.58
C VAL A 111 -30.18 -14.37 -26.02
N LYS A 112 -29.95 -15.37 -25.15
CA LYS A 112 -29.20 -16.57 -25.52
C LYS A 112 -30.15 -17.55 -26.22
N ALA A 113 -30.06 -17.62 -27.55
CA ALA A 113 -30.81 -18.60 -28.32
C ALA A 113 -30.33 -20.02 -27.95
N VAL A 114 -31.24 -20.85 -27.48
CA VAL A 114 -31.00 -22.29 -27.28
C VAL A 114 -31.74 -23.00 -28.39
N GLU A 115 -31.01 -23.68 -29.27
CA GLU A 115 -31.61 -24.53 -30.30
C GLU A 115 -32.22 -25.76 -29.62
N ILE A 116 -33.55 -25.86 -29.66
CA ILE A 116 -34.28 -27.02 -29.16
C ILE A 116 -34.38 -28.01 -30.33
N PRO A 117 -33.83 -29.23 -30.21
CA PRO A 117 -33.98 -30.23 -31.26
C PRO A 117 -35.47 -30.60 -31.40
N THR A 118 -36.08 -30.21 -32.50
CA THR A 118 -37.44 -30.62 -32.85
C THR A 118 -37.39 -32.07 -33.32
N ASN A 119 -37.90 -33.01 -32.49
CA ASN A 119 -38.24 -34.34 -32.98
C ASN A 119 -39.35 -34.17 -34.03
N VAL A 120 -38.96 -34.31 -35.29
CA VAL A 120 -39.89 -34.36 -36.42
C VAL A 120 -40.66 -35.66 -36.23
N LEU A 121 -41.94 -35.55 -35.85
CA LEU A 121 -42.84 -36.71 -35.76
C LEU A 121 -43.06 -37.19 -37.19
N GLU A 122 -42.42 -38.31 -37.53
CA GLU A 122 -42.68 -39.06 -38.76
C GLU A 122 -44.09 -39.65 -38.69
N GLU A 123 -44.84 -39.44 -39.78
CA GLU A 123 -46.26 -39.75 -39.98
C GLU A 123 -46.52 -41.24 -40.29
#